data_AF-A0A9P7ZCT7-F1
#
_entry.id   AF-A0A9P7ZCT7-F1
#
_cell.length_a   1.000
_cell.length_b   1.000
_cell.length_c   1.000
_cell.angle_alpha   90.00
_cell.angle_beta   90.00
_cell.angle_gamma   90.00
#
_symmetry.space_group_name_H-M   'P 1'
#
loop_
_entity.id
_entity.type
_entity.pdbx_description
1 polymer ?
#
loop_
_entity_poly.entity_id
_entity_poly.type
_entity_poly.pdbx_seq_one_letter_code
_entity_poly.pdbx_strand_id
1 'polypeptide(L)'
;MGYSGNPQTGLTDPGAISVAVVAFLVLSLYNAIELDVILLTVFQRRRGLYFWSFVASTNGIVPHSIGFFLKNILSSRQFGLYITFVAVGWVPMVTGQSLVLYSRLHLLFWDTFYLKLVLGLIIFNAIALHIPIIILMYGANSSPSNAFVQPYTVYEKVQVTVFFLQELIISSIYIKACFSFFDTQDSMYGDSVRKMRRHLLLVNILVVILDVPILCLEYTDVYDLQTAYKAFVYSVKLKMEFQILNKLVEMTRAREDVDPFNNSSAIRMRDESSQR
;
A
#
# COMPACT_ATOMS: atom_id res chain seq x y z
N MET A 1 -17.75 9.27 -15.53
CA MET A 1 -18.21 10.54 -16.14
C MET A 1 -17.76 11.67 -15.27
N GLY A 2 -17.05 12.66 -15.83
CA GLY A 2 -17.00 13.98 -15.19
C GLY A 2 -18.38 14.60 -15.35
N TYR A 3 -19.08 14.84 -14.25
CA TYR A 3 -20.40 15.47 -14.31
C TYR A 3 -20.26 16.89 -14.82
N SER A 4 -20.89 17.19 -15.95
CA SER A 4 -21.08 18.57 -16.39
C SER A 4 -22.12 19.23 -15.51
N GLY A 5 -21.78 20.38 -14.91
CA GLY A 5 -22.77 21.32 -14.40
C GLY A 5 -22.83 21.43 -12.87
N ASN A 6 -21.80 22.01 -12.28
CA ASN A 6 -22.00 22.80 -11.06
C ASN A 6 -21.36 24.20 -11.27
N PRO A 7 -22.16 25.28 -11.44
CA PRO A 7 -21.66 26.60 -11.80
C PRO A 7 -21.08 27.40 -10.61
N GLN A 8 -20.60 26.75 -9.55
CA GLN A 8 -20.00 27.42 -8.38
C GLN A 8 -18.60 26.92 -7.95
N THR A 9 -17.85 26.24 -8.82
CA THR A 9 -16.42 25.99 -8.54
C THR A 9 -15.59 27.19 -8.97
N GLY A 10 -15.21 28.03 -8.00
CA GLY A 10 -14.22 29.09 -8.22
C GLY A 10 -12.84 28.51 -8.58
N LEU A 11 -12.18 29.15 -9.56
CA LEU A 11 -10.72 29.26 -9.71
C LEU A 11 -9.88 27.97 -9.77
N THR A 12 -10.32 26.94 -10.50
CA THR A 12 -9.40 25.90 -10.99
C THR A 12 -9.47 25.82 -12.50
N ASP A 13 -8.41 26.25 -13.17
CA ASP A 13 -8.29 26.12 -14.62
C ASP A 13 -8.40 24.64 -15.00
N PRO A 14 -9.32 24.25 -15.90
CA PRO A 14 -9.49 22.86 -16.32
C PRO A 14 -8.16 22.22 -16.79
N GLY A 15 -7.28 23.02 -17.38
CA GLY A 15 -5.93 22.60 -17.78
C GLY A 15 -5.02 22.23 -16.60
N ALA A 16 -5.10 22.94 -15.48
CA ALA A 16 -4.27 22.66 -14.30
C ALA A 16 -4.60 21.29 -13.69
N ILE A 17 -5.89 20.94 -13.62
CA ILE A 17 -6.35 19.63 -13.12
C ILE A 17 -5.86 18.51 -14.05
N SER A 18 -6.00 18.67 -15.37
CA SER A 18 -5.52 17.68 -16.34
C SER A 18 -4.01 17.47 -16.27
N VAL A 19 -3.22 18.56 -16.12
CA VAL A 19 -1.76 18.45 -15.96
C VAL A 19 -1.40 17.71 -14.66
N ALA A 20 -2.08 18.01 -13.55
CA ALA A 20 -1.87 17.30 -12.29
C ALA A 20 -2.20 15.81 -12.39
N VAL A 21 -3.31 15.45 -13.04
CA VAL A 21 -3.70 14.06 -13.32
C VAL A 21 -2.60 13.34 -14.10
N VAL A 22 -2.12 13.92 -15.20
CA VAL A 22 -1.05 13.32 -16.01
C VAL A 22 0.24 13.17 -15.19
N ALA A 23 0.62 14.19 -14.43
CA ALA A 23 1.82 14.14 -13.60
C ALA A 23 1.75 12.99 -12.58
N PHE A 24 0.62 12.83 -11.87
CA PHE A 24 0.46 11.73 -10.90
C PHE A 24 0.48 10.35 -11.56
N LEU A 25 -0.13 10.19 -12.74
CA LEU A 25 -0.11 8.92 -13.48
C LEU A 25 1.29 8.56 -14.00
N VAL A 26 2.05 9.55 -14.48
CA VAL A 26 3.44 9.34 -14.92
C VAL A 26 4.33 8.97 -13.73
N LEU A 27 4.18 9.66 -12.60
CA LEU A 27 4.91 9.36 -11.37
C LEU A 27 4.56 7.98 -10.80
N SER A 28 3.28 7.58 -10.83
CA SER A 28 2.86 6.25 -10.37
C SER A 28 3.46 5.14 -11.22
N LEU A 29 3.49 5.31 -12.54
CA LEU A 29 4.10 4.36 -13.48
C LEU A 29 5.62 4.28 -13.30
N TYR A 30 6.30 5.42 -13.18
CA TYR A 30 7.73 5.47 -12.90
C TYR A 30 8.06 4.73 -11.61
N ASN A 31 7.32 5.01 -10.53
CA ASN A 31 7.50 4.33 -9.25
C ASN A 31 7.23 2.84 -9.33
N ALA A 32 6.22 2.40 -10.09
CA ALA A 32 5.92 0.97 -10.28
C ALA A 32 7.07 0.24 -10.97
N ILE A 33 7.63 0.81 -12.05
CA ILE A 33 8.79 0.22 -12.75
C ILE A 33 10.00 0.14 -11.83
N GLU A 34 10.29 1.21 -11.08
CA GLU A 34 11.40 1.22 -10.13
C GLU A 34 11.22 0.14 -9.05
N LEU A 35 10.00 0.00 -8.51
CA LEU A 35 9.67 -1.03 -7.54
C LEU A 35 9.83 -2.45 -8.12
N ASP A 36 9.41 -2.70 -9.35
CA ASP A 36 9.60 -4.00 -10.00
C ASP A 36 11.09 -4.33 -10.17
N VAL A 37 11.93 -3.36 -10.57
CA VAL A 37 13.39 -3.55 -10.65
C VAL A 37 13.98 -3.87 -9.27
N ILE A 38 13.57 -3.13 -8.24
CA ILE A 38 14.00 -3.37 -6.85
C ILE A 38 13.58 -4.76 -6.37
N LEU A 39 12.35 -5.18 -6.65
CA LEU A 39 11.83 -6.50 -6.27
C LEU A 39 12.64 -7.63 -6.91
N LEU A 40 12.94 -7.50 -8.21
CA LEU A 40 13.69 -8.51 -8.95
C LEU A 40 15.16 -8.62 -8.52
N THR A 41 15.76 -7.52 -8.06
CA THR A 41 17.17 -7.48 -7.64
C THR A 41 17.37 -7.92 -6.18
N VAL A 42 16.46 -7.53 -5.28
CA VAL A 42 16.64 -7.73 -3.83
C VAL A 42 16.12 -9.09 -3.36
N PHE A 43 15.02 -9.60 -3.93
CA PHE A 43 14.43 -10.87 -3.50
C PHE A 43 15.05 -12.08 -4.23
N GLN A 44 16.05 -12.68 -3.61
CA GLN A 44 16.67 -13.95 -4.06
C GLN A 44 15.73 -15.16 -3.88
N ARG A 45 14.73 -15.09 -2.99
CA ARG A 45 13.77 -16.19 -2.71
C ARG A 45 12.32 -15.73 -2.84
N ARG A 46 11.68 -16.07 -3.96
CA ARG A 46 10.34 -15.58 -4.41
C ARG A 46 9.15 -16.39 -3.88
N ARG A 47 9.16 -16.82 -2.62
CA ARG A 47 8.14 -17.76 -2.09
C ARG A 47 7.24 -17.22 -0.97
N GLY A 48 7.52 -16.05 -0.43
CA GLY A 48 6.74 -15.48 0.68
C GLY A 48 5.47 -14.75 0.23
N LEU A 49 4.45 -14.74 1.11
CA LEU A 49 3.23 -13.96 0.92
C LEU A 49 3.56 -12.48 0.66
N TYR A 50 4.50 -11.90 1.43
CA TYR A 50 4.99 -10.54 1.21
C TYR A 50 5.37 -10.28 -0.24
N PHE A 51 6.19 -11.15 -0.83
CA PHE A 51 6.69 -10.98 -2.19
C PHE A 51 5.54 -10.98 -3.19
N TRP A 52 4.63 -11.95 -3.11
CA TRP A 52 3.50 -12.04 -4.03
C TRP A 52 2.51 -10.89 -3.87
N SER A 53 2.22 -10.47 -2.63
CA SER A 53 1.35 -9.32 -2.36
C SER A 53 1.96 -8.01 -2.86
N PHE A 54 3.27 -7.84 -2.69
CA PHE A 54 3.99 -6.66 -3.14
C PHE A 54 4.06 -6.59 -4.67
N VAL A 55 4.40 -7.71 -5.34
CA VAL A 55 4.39 -7.82 -6.80
C VAL A 55 2.99 -7.56 -7.36
N ALA A 56 1.96 -8.17 -6.77
CA ALA A 56 0.57 -7.97 -7.19
C ALA A 56 0.14 -6.49 -7.05
N SER A 57 0.47 -5.85 -5.92
CA SER A 57 0.14 -4.44 -5.71
C SER A 57 0.87 -3.52 -6.69
N THR A 58 2.17 -3.74 -6.90
CA THR A 58 2.99 -2.98 -7.85
C THR A 58 2.49 -3.13 -9.29
N ASN A 59 2.25 -4.37 -9.72
CA ASN A 59 1.75 -4.67 -11.06
C ASN A 59 0.27 -4.29 -11.24
N GLY A 60 -0.48 -4.04 -10.17
CA GLY A 60 -1.83 -3.47 -10.23
C GLY A 60 -1.85 -1.98 -10.57
N ILE A 61 -0.82 -1.22 -10.15
CA ILE A 61 -0.70 0.22 -10.43
C ILE A 61 -0.60 0.48 -11.94
N VAL A 62 0.08 -0.39 -12.68
CA VAL A 62 0.33 -0.24 -14.12
C VAL A 62 -0.97 -0.25 -14.95
N PRO A 63 -1.78 -1.34 -14.98
CA PRO A 63 -3.03 -1.38 -15.72
C PRO A 63 -4.05 -0.35 -15.19
N HIS A 64 -4.06 -0.06 -13.89
CA HIS A 64 -4.91 1.01 -13.34
C HIS A 64 -4.56 2.37 -13.96
N SER A 65 -3.26 2.72 -13.96
CA SER A 65 -2.78 4.00 -14.49
C SER A 65 -2.97 4.09 -16.01
N ILE A 66 -2.74 2.99 -16.74
CA ILE A 66 -3.00 2.90 -18.19
C ILE A 66 -4.49 3.07 -18.49
N GLY A 67 -5.38 2.41 -17.76
CA GLY A 67 -6.83 2.56 -17.93
C GLY A 67 -7.29 4.01 -17.75
N PHE A 68 -6.77 4.70 -16.74
CA PHE A 68 -7.05 6.13 -16.53
C PHE A 68 -6.45 7.03 -17.60
N PHE A 69 -5.26 6.70 -18.10
CA PHE A 69 -4.65 7.42 -19.22
C PHE A 69 -5.49 7.28 -20.51
N LEU A 70 -5.96 6.06 -20.82
CA LEU A 70 -6.86 5.79 -21.95
C LEU A 70 -8.18 6.57 -21.83
N LYS A 71 -8.73 6.69 -20.62
CA LYS A 71 -9.97 7.43 -20.35
C LYS A 71 -9.78 8.94 -20.53
N ASN A 72 -8.75 9.52 -19.93
CA ASN A 72 -8.57 10.97 -19.84
C ASN A 72 -7.92 11.59 -21.09
N ILE A 73 -6.98 10.90 -21.73
CA ILE A 73 -6.19 11.46 -22.84
C ILE A 73 -6.71 11.01 -24.20
N LEU A 74 -7.11 9.74 -24.32
CA LEU A 74 -7.52 9.17 -25.59
C LEU A 74 -9.04 9.20 -25.81
N SER A 75 -9.82 9.63 -24.79
CA SER A 75 -11.29 9.66 -24.78
C SER A 75 -11.89 8.43 -25.50
N SER A 76 -11.33 7.25 -25.22
CA SER A 76 -11.62 6.06 -26.01
C SER A 76 -13.12 5.77 -26.00
N ARG A 77 -13.72 5.65 -27.19
CA ARG A 77 -15.15 5.33 -27.34
C ARG A 77 -15.50 3.95 -26.78
N GLN A 78 -14.52 3.08 -26.56
CA GLN A 78 -14.71 1.73 -26.04
C GLN A 78 -14.64 1.73 -24.51
N PHE A 79 -15.77 2.02 -23.87
CA PHE A 79 -15.84 2.12 -22.41
C PHE A 79 -15.45 0.82 -21.68
N GLY A 80 -15.77 -0.33 -22.26
CA GLY A 80 -15.39 -1.63 -21.70
C GLY A 80 -13.89 -1.80 -21.55
N LEU A 81 -13.07 -1.31 -22.50
CA LEU A 81 -11.61 -1.50 -22.45
C LEU A 81 -10.99 -0.74 -21.28
N TYR A 82 -11.21 0.58 -21.18
CA TYR A 82 -10.56 1.36 -20.13
C TYR A 82 -11.07 0.95 -18.73
N ILE A 83 -12.35 0.60 -18.58
CA ILE A 83 -12.91 0.14 -17.30
C ILE A 83 -12.31 -1.22 -16.90
N THR A 84 -12.12 -2.13 -17.86
CA THR A 84 -11.46 -3.41 -17.58
C THR A 84 -10.06 -3.19 -17.02
N PHE A 85 -9.26 -2.34 -17.67
CA PHE A 85 -7.91 -2.02 -17.21
C PHE A 85 -7.90 -1.40 -15.80
N VAL A 86 -8.81 -0.46 -15.54
CA VAL A 86 -8.98 0.14 -14.22
C VAL A 86 -9.35 -0.91 -13.18
N ALA A 87 -10.37 -1.74 -13.44
CA ALA A 87 -10.84 -2.76 -12.50
C ALA A 87 -9.76 -3.81 -12.20
N VAL A 88 -9.13 -4.34 -13.25
CA VAL A 88 -8.09 -5.39 -13.14
C VAL A 88 -6.86 -4.87 -12.41
N GLY A 89 -6.50 -3.59 -12.55
CA GLY A 89 -5.39 -3.00 -11.81
C GLY A 89 -5.73 -2.62 -10.37
N TRP A 90 -6.93 -2.07 -10.17
CA TRP A 90 -7.35 -1.53 -8.89
C TRP A 90 -7.46 -2.59 -7.80
N VAL A 91 -8.03 -3.77 -8.12
CA VAL A 91 -8.20 -4.87 -7.15
C VAL A 91 -6.87 -5.34 -6.55
N PRO A 92 -5.88 -5.79 -7.34
CA PRO A 92 -4.59 -6.21 -6.80
C PRO A 92 -3.79 -5.05 -6.21
N MET A 93 -3.95 -3.81 -6.70
CA MET A 93 -3.32 -2.62 -6.12
C MET A 93 -3.73 -2.42 -4.66
N VAL A 94 -5.04 -2.31 -4.39
CA VAL A 94 -5.57 -2.03 -3.05
C VAL A 94 -5.47 -3.24 -2.13
N THR A 95 -5.96 -4.41 -2.56
CA THR A 95 -5.91 -5.62 -1.72
C THR A 95 -4.47 -6.06 -1.48
N GLY A 96 -3.60 -5.97 -2.50
CA GLY A 96 -2.18 -6.31 -2.37
C GLY A 96 -1.47 -5.45 -1.35
N GLN A 97 -1.74 -4.14 -1.31
CA GLN A 97 -1.16 -3.23 -0.31
C GLN A 97 -1.58 -3.62 1.12
N SER A 98 -2.85 -3.94 1.33
CA SER A 98 -3.32 -4.38 2.65
C SER A 98 -2.68 -5.71 3.08
N LEU A 99 -2.43 -6.61 2.11
CA LEU A 99 -1.71 -7.86 2.37
C LEU A 99 -0.21 -7.65 2.64
N VAL A 100 0.42 -6.63 2.05
CA VAL A 100 1.81 -6.23 2.38
C VAL A 100 1.89 -5.78 3.84
N LEU A 101 0.96 -4.94 4.30
CA LEU A 101 0.86 -4.52 5.70
C LEU A 101 0.63 -5.71 6.63
N TYR A 102 -0.30 -6.61 6.27
CA TYR A 102 -0.55 -7.85 7.01
C TYR A 102 0.70 -8.73 7.11
N SER A 103 1.42 -8.91 6.00
CA SER A 103 2.62 -9.74 5.99
C SER A 103 3.73 -9.15 6.86
N ARG A 104 3.81 -7.83 7.00
CA ARG A 104 4.72 -7.19 7.97
C ARG A 104 4.28 -7.40 9.41
N LEU A 105 2.99 -7.26 9.68
CA LEU A 105 2.45 -7.51 11.02
C LEU A 105 2.75 -8.95 11.46
N HIS A 106 2.62 -9.92 10.55
CA HIS A 106 2.96 -11.32 10.79
C HIS A 106 4.45 -11.55 11.14
N LEU A 107 5.37 -10.68 10.67
CA LEU A 107 6.79 -10.79 11.02
C LEU A 107 7.10 -10.27 12.43
N LEU A 108 6.27 -9.38 12.98
CA LEU A 108 6.49 -8.74 14.28
C LEU A 108 5.66 -9.38 15.40
N PHE A 109 4.54 -10.02 15.05
CA PHE A 109 3.54 -10.50 15.99
C PHE A 109 3.37 -12.02 15.88
N TRP A 110 3.42 -12.74 16.99
CA TRP A 110 3.26 -14.20 17.03
C TRP A 110 1.86 -14.68 17.40
N ASP A 111 0.98 -13.80 17.91
CA ASP A 111 -0.38 -14.19 18.27
C ASP A 111 -1.23 -14.35 17.00
N THR A 112 -1.45 -15.63 16.68
CA THR A 112 -2.17 -16.07 15.48
C THR A 112 -3.65 -15.68 15.48
N PHE A 113 -4.26 -15.36 16.62
CA PHE A 113 -5.69 -15.01 16.68
C PHE A 113 -5.95 -13.66 16.01
N TYR A 114 -5.24 -12.62 16.44
CA TYR A 114 -5.37 -11.28 15.86
C TYR A 114 -4.95 -11.24 14.39
N LEU A 115 -3.92 -11.99 14.00
CA LEU A 115 -3.49 -12.12 12.60
C LEU A 115 -4.61 -12.73 11.75
N LYS A 116 -5.25 -13.80 12.19
CA LYS A 116 -6.38 -14.41 11.47
C LYS A 116 -7.58 -13.45 11.37
N LEU A 117 -7.85 -12.67 12.41
CA LEU A 117 -8.91 -11.66 12.38
C LEU A 117 -8.62 -10.56 11.36
N VAL A 118 -7.39 -10.03 11.34
CA VAL A 118 -6.96 -9.02 10.35
C VAL A 118 -7.03 -9.59 8.93
N LEU A 119 -6.57 -10.81 8.71
CA LEU A 119 -6.69 -11.46 7.41
C LEU A 119 -8.15 -11.66 7.00
N GLY A 120 -9.01 -12.07 7.94
CA GLY A 120 -10.45 -12.18 7.73
C GLY A 120 -11.09 -10.84 7.34
N LEU A 121 -10.70 -9.74 8.00
CA LEU A 121 -11.14 -8.38 7.67
C LEU A 121 -10.75 -8.01 6.23
N ILE A 122 -9.49 -8.26 5.83
CA ILE A 122 -9.00 -7.95 4.48
C ILE A 122 -9.78 -8.76 3.43
N ILE A 123 -9.96 -10.06 3.63
CA ILE A 123 -10.66 -10.92 2.68
C ILE A 123 -12.14 -10.52 2.58
N PHE A 124 -12.79 -10.27 3.72
CA PHE A 124 -14.18 -9.83 3.75
C PHE A 124 -14.37 -8.52 2.97
N ASN A 125 -13.55 -7.50 3.25
CA ASN A 125 -13.64 -6.23 2.57
C ASN A 125 -13.28 -6.36 1.08
N ALA A 126 -12.30 -7.18 0.71
CA ALA A 126 -11.96 -7.42 -0.68
C ALA A 126 -13.15 -7.97 -1.48
N ILE A 127 -13.87 -8.97 -0.94
CA ILE A 127 -15.03 -9.56 -1.62
C ILE A 127 -16.23 -8.60 -1.56
N ALA A 128 -16.57 -8.12 -0.37
CA ALA A 128 -17.76 -7.32 -0.13
C ALA A 128 -17.71 -5.96 -0.84
N LEU A 129 -16.53 -5.36 -0.99
CA LEU A 129 -16.37 -4.03 -1.59
C LEU A 129 -15.95 -4.06 -3.06
N HIS A 130 -15.07 -4.97 -3.50
CA HIS A 130 -14.64 -4.96 -4.91
C HIS A 130 -15.73 -5.47 -5.87
N ILE A 131 -16.52 -6.46 -5.48
CA ILE A 131 -17.53 -7.04 -6.40
C ILE A 131 -18.61 -6.01 -6.75
N PRO A 132 -19.29 -5.35 -5.78
CA PRO A 132 -20.40 -4.46 -6.11
C PRO A 132 -19.93 -3.21 -6.83
N ILE A 133 -18.78 -2.61 -6.45
CA ILE A 133 -18.29 -1.42 -7.13
C ILE A 133 -17.90 -1.70 -8.58
N ILE A 134 -17.35 -2.87 -8.91
CA ILE A 134 -17.03 -3.22 -10.31
C ILE A 134 -18.32 -3.26 -11.13
N ILE A 135 -19.37 -3.90 -10.62
CA ILE A 135 -20.69 -3.96 -11.28
C ILE A 135 -21.25 -2.55 -11.47
N LEU A 136 -21.22 -1.73 -10.43
CA LEU A 136 -21.68 -0.34 -10.46
C LEU A 136 -20.86 0.52 -11.43
N MET A 137 -19.54 0.28 -11.52
CA MET A 137 -18.64 1.02 -12.41
C MET A 137 -18.95 0.75 -13.89
N TYR A 138 -19.15 -0.53 -14.27
CA TYR A 138 -19.61 -0.87 -15.62
C TYR A 138 -21.00 -0.32 -15.90
N GLY A 139 -21.91 -0.44 -14.93
CA GLY A 139 -23.24 0.13 -14.98
C GLY A 139 -23.20 1.63 -15.26
N ALA A 140 -22.53 2.42 -14.44
CA ALA A 140 -22.48 3.89 -14.52
C ALA A 140 -21.83 4.42 -15.82
N ASN A 141 -20.97 3.65 -16.48
CA ASN A 141 -20.33 4.06 -17.74
C ASN A 141 -21.02 3.53 -19.00
N SER A 142 -22.03 2.66 -18.87
CA SER A 142 -22.77 2.10 -20.02
C SER A 142 -23.65 3.13 -20.75
N SER A 143 -24.09 4.19 -20.08
CA SER A 143 -24.95 5.23 -20.67
C SER A 143 -24.80 6.58 -19.95
N PRO A 144 -24.78 7.73 -20.67
CA PRO A 144 -24.55 9.09 -20.12
C PRO A 144 -25.42 9.50 -18.93
N SER A 145 -26.65 9.00 -18.87
CA SER A 145 -27.59 9.25 -17.78
C SER A 145 -28.30 7.94 -17.45
N ASN A 146 -27.81 7.24 -16.43
CA ASN A 146 -28.45 6.02 -15.97
C ASN A 146 -28.60 6.00 -14.45
N ALA A 147 -29.53 5.19 -13.97
CA ALA A 147 -29.82 5.04 -12.55
C ALA A 147 -28.64 4.46 -11.74
N PHE A 148 -27.58 3.98 -12.40
CA PHE A 148 -26.39 3.39 -11.76
C PHE A 148 -25.39 4.43 -11.28
N VAL A 149 -25.44 5.66 -11.80
CA VAL A 149 -24.60 6.78 -11.37
C VAL A 149 -24.71 7.05 -9.88
N GLN A 150 -25.93 7.21 -9.37
CA GLN A 150 -26.16 7.62 -7.97
C GLN A 150 -25.69 6.54 -6.98
N PRO A 151 -26.06 5.25 -7.16
CA PRO A 151 -25.52 4.17 -6.35
C PRO A 151 -23.99 4.06 -6.44
N TYR A 152 -23.39 4.25 -7.62
CA TYR A 152 -21.94 4.22 -7.78
C TYR A 152 -21.24 5.28 -6.92
N THR A 153 -21.67 6.55 -6.99
CA THR A 153 -21.05 7.64 -6.22
C THR A 153 -21.17 7.44 -4.71
N VAL A 154 -22.34 6.97 -4.23
CA VAL A 154 -22.52 6.71 -2.79
C VAL A 154 -21.65 5.53 -2.35
N TYR A 155 -21.65 4.45 -3.13
CA TYR A 155 -20.92 3.24 -2.81
C TYR A 155 -19.40 3.48 -2.85
N GLU A 156 -18.90 4.28 -3.78
CA GLU A 156 -17.50 4.65 -3.88
C GLU A 156 -17.02 5.38 -2.62
N LYS A 157 -17.78 6.38 -2.13
CA LYS A 157 -17.47 7.10 -0.88
C LYS A 157 -17.40 6.16 0.32
N VAL A 158 -18.36 5.24 0.44
CA VAL A 158 -18.38 4.22 1.50
C VAL A 158 -17.15 3.31 1.38
N GLN A 159 -16.87 2.83 0.17
CA GLN A 159 -15.78 1.90 -0.09
C GLN A 159 -14.40 2.51 0.18
N VAL A 160 -14.14 3.75 -0.24
CA VAL A 160 -12.90 4.48 0.08
C VAL A 160 -12.76 4.67 1.60
N THR A 161 -13.85 5.01 2.28
CA THR A 161 -13.85 5.17 3.74
C THR A 161 -13.54 3.86 4.47
N VAL A 162 -14.14 2.74 4.04
CA VAL A 162 -13.90 1.43 4.68
C VAL A 162 -12.46 0.95 4.44
N PHE A 163 -11.89 1.13 3.24
CA PHE A 163 -10.48 0.80 3.01
C PHE A 163 -9.54 1.67 3.84
N PHE A 164 -9.82 2.97 3.98
CA PHE A 164 -9.07 3.84 4.89
C PHE A 164 -9.12 3.34 6.34
N LEU A 165 -10.31 2.98 6.83
CA LEU A 165 -10.46 2.43 8.19
C LEU A 165 -9.72 1.09 8.35
N GLN A 166 -9.75 0.21 7.34
CA GLN A 166 -8.98 -1.03 7.33
C GLN A 166 -7.49 -0.75 7.47
N GLU A 167 -6.94 0.15 6.66
CA GLU A 167 -5.52 0.52 6.72
C GLU A 167 -5.16 1.15 8.09
N LEU A 168 -6.02 2.01 8.63
CA LEU A 168 -5.86 2.60 9.96
C LEU A 168 -5.82 1.55 11.06
N ILE A 169 -6.71 0.55 11.02
CA ILE A 169 -6.76 -0.55 11.98
C ILE A 169 -5.48 -1.37 11.92
N ILE A 170 -5.05 -1.78 10.72
CA ILE A 170 -3.82 -2.59 10.55
C ILE A 170 -2.59 -1.80 11.03
N SER A 171 -2.49 -0.52 10.66
CA SER A 171 -1.42 0.37 11.11
C SER A 171 -1.43 0.55 12.64
N SER A 172 -2.60 0.74 13.25
CA SER A 172 -2.71 0.90 14.71
C SER A 172 -2.27 -0.34 15.47
N ILE A 173 -2.66 -1.53 14.99
CA ILE A 173 -2.21 -2.82 15.57
C ILE A 173 -0.69 -2.95 15.41
N TYR A 174 -0.15 -2.61 14.24
CA TYR A 174 1.29 -2.63 14.00
C TYR A 174 2.07 -1.70 14.94
N ILE A 175 1.60 -0.47 15.12
CA ILE A 175 2.24 0.50 16.03
C ILE A 175 2.23 -0.02 17.47
N LYS A 176 1.10 -0.56 17.95
CA LYS A 176 1.00 -1.17 19.28
C LYS A 176 1.95 -2.37 19.44
N ALA A 177 2.03 -3.23 18.43
CA ALA A 177 2.94 -4.37 18.43
C ALA A 177 4.41 -3.94 18.47
N CYS A 178 4.77 -2.90 17.71
CA CYS A 178 6.09 -2.27 17.78
C CYS A 178 6.40 -1.79 19.20
N PHE A 179 5.50 -1.06 19.86
CA PHE A 179 5.75 -0.62 21.23
C PHE A 179 5.94 -1.79 22.20
N SER A 180 5.10 -2.82 22.14
CA SER A 180 5.19 -3.97 23.06
C SER A 180 6.43 -4.86 22.83
N PHE A 181 6.77 -5.14 21.56
CA PHE A 181 7.93 -5.98 21.22
C PHE A 181 9.24 -5.32 21.64
N PHE A 182 9.33 -3.99 21.50
CA PHE A 182 10.56 -3.26 21.79
C PHE A 182 10.64 -2.71 23.23
N ASP A 183 9.54 -2.54 23.97
CA ASP A 183 9.58 -2.20 25.41
C ASP A 183 10.25 -3.31 26.25
N THR A 184 10.01 -4.57 25.86
CA THR A 184 10.71 -5.73 26.45
C THR A 184 12.21 -5.76 26.10
N GLN A 185 12.63 -5.15 24.99
CA GLN A 185 13.99 -5.20 24.44
C GLN A 185 14.83 -3.93 24.66
N ASP A 186 14.20 -2.78 24.95
CA ASP A 186 14.86 -1.51 25.30
C ASP A 186 15.71 -1.65 26.59
N SER A 187 15.54 -2.73 27.38
CA SER A 187 16.40 -3.02 28.54
C SER A 187 17.79 -3.54 28.16
N MET A 188 18.05 -3.89 26.88
CA MET A 188 19.27 -4.59 26.46
C MET A 188 20.16 -3.86 25.43
N TYR A 189 19.70 -2.84 24.68
CA TYR A 189 20.50 -2.15 23.63
C TYR A 189 20.26 -0.63 23.47
N GLY A 190 21.31 0.12 23.12
CA GLY A 190 21.42 1.59 23.17
C GLY A 190 20.84 2.43 22.00
N ASP A 191 21.26 3.71 21.93
CA ASP A 191 20.66 4.83 21.17
C ASP A 191 20.38 4.59 19.67
N SER A 192 21.15 3.72 19.00
CA SER A 192 20.93 3.38 17.58
C SER A 192 19.59 2.67 17.33
N VAL A 193 19.14 1.83 18.26
CA VAL A 193 17.83 1.13 18.18
C VAL A 193 16.69 2.14 18.33
N ARG A 194 16.83 3.12 19.23
CA ARG A 194 15.83 4.20 19.42
C ARG A 194 15.68 5.10 18.20
N LYS A 195 16.78 5.50 17.56
CA LYS A 195 16.73 6.35 16.35
C LYS A 195 16.05 5.61 15.19
N MET A 196 16.31 4.32 15.05
CA MET A 196 15.68 3.48 14.03
C MET A 196 14.21 3.16 14.34
N ARG A 197 13.84 2.95 15.61
CA ARG A 197 12.44 2.84 16.07
C ARG A 197 11.64 4.08 15.71
N ARG A 198 12.18 5.26 15.97
CA ARG A 198 11.54 6.53 15.60
C ARG A 198 11.32 6.61 14.09
N HIS A 199 12.27 6.13 13.30
CA HIS A 199 12.12 6.09 11.84
C HIS A 199 11.01 5.14 11.39
N LEU A 200 10.97 3.90 11.90
CA LEU A 200 9.92 2.92 11.57
C LEU A 200 8.52 3.42 11.91
N LEU A 201 8.38 4.05 13.08
CA LEU A 201 7.13 4.66 13.53
C LEU A 201 6.73 5.86 12.66
N LEU A 202 7.69 6.74 12.34
CA LEU A 202 7.44 7.91 11.49
C LEU A 202 6.94 7.49 10.10
N VAL A 203 7.57 6.49 9.47
CA VAL A 203 7.13 6.02 8.15
C VAL A 203 5.72 5.42 8.22
N ASN A 204 5.38 4.65 9.25
CA ASN A 204 4.02 4.10 9.38
C ASN A 204 2.95 5.19 9.62
N ILE A 205 3.27 6.20 10.42
CA ILE A 205 2.40 7.38 10.58
C ILE A 205 2.23 8.12 9.25
N LEU A 206 3.32 8.26 8.48
CA LEU A 206 3.28 8.92 7.19
C LEU A 206 2.40 8.14 6.19
N VAL A 207 2.44 6.82 6.19
CA VAL A 207 1.53 5.96 5.38
C VAL A 207 0.06 6.27 5.69
N VAL A 208 -0.30 6.46 6.97
CA VAL A 208 -1.67 6.84 7.38
C VAL A 208 -2.01 8.27 6.93
N ILE A 209 -1.08 9.21 7.08
CA ILE A 209 -1.28 10.60 6.66
C ILE A 209 -1.53 10.69 5.15
N LEU A 210 -0.87 9.87 4.34
CA LEU A 210 -1.03 9.86 2.88
C LEU A 210 -2.44 9.49 2.41
N ASP A 211 -3.24 8.84 3.25
CA ASP A 211 -4.64 8.51 2.92
C ASP A 211 -5.61 9.66 3.16
N VAL A 212 -5.29 10.59 4.04
CA VAL A 212 -6.18 11.70 4.37
C VAL A 212 -6.54 12.50 3.12
N PRO A 213 -5.60 12.88 2.23
CA PRO A 213 -5.96 13.57 1.00
C PRO A 213 -6.76 12.71 0.02
N ILE A 214 -6.60 11.37 0.01
CA ILE A 214 -7.45 10.49 -0.83
C ILE A 214 -8.91 10.61 -0.38
N LEU A 215 -9.13 10.57 0.94
CA LEU A 215 -10.46 10.72 1.53
C LEU A 215 -11.02 12.13 1.26
N CYS A 216 -10.22 13.18 1.49
CA CYS A 216 -10.65 14.56 1.21
C CYS A 216 -11.03 14.76 -0.26
N LEU A 217 -10.21 14.28 -1.21
CA LEU A 217 -10.46 14.42 -2.64
C LEU A 217 -11.76 13.71 -3.07
N GLU A 218 -12.05 12.55 -2.46
CA GLU A 218 -13.29 11.80 -2.69
C GLU A 218 -14.53 12.60 -2.26
N TYR A 219 -14.47 13.33 -1.14
CA TYR A 219 -15.58 14.17 -0.68
C TYR A 219 -15.69 15.51 -1.42
N THR A 220 -14.68 15.92 -2.17
CA THR A 220 -14.72 17.12 -3.04
C THR A 220 -15.24 16.84 -4.46
N ASP A 221 -15.66 15.60 -4.76
CA ASP A 221 -16.21 15.16 -6.06
C ASP A 221 -15.27 15.37 -7.27
N VAL A 222 -13.95 15.54 -7.05
CA VAL A 222 -12.94 15.67 -8.12
C VAL A 222 -12.37 14.30 -8.53
N TYR A 223 -13.21 13.48 -9.17
CA TYR A 223 -12.96 12.06 -9.45
C TYR A 223 -11.63 11.76 -10.16
N ASP A 224 -11.33 12.45 -11.27
CA ASP A 224 -10.14 12.11 -12.07
C ASP A 224 -8.84 12.44 -11.33
N LEU A 225 -8.82 13.55 -10.58
CA LEU A 225 -7.70 13.93 -9.73
C LEU A 225 -7.55 12.95 -8.55
N GLN A 226 -8.66 12.61 -7.90
CA GLN A 226 -8.70 11.68 -6.80
C GLN A 226 -8.12 10.31 -7.19
N THR A 227 -8.49 9.79 -8.35
CA THR A 227 -8.02 8.47 -8.77
C THR A 227 -6.56 8.48 -9.23
N ALA A 228 -6.11 9.54 -9.91
CA ALA A 228 -4.71 9.70 -10.27
C ALA A 228 -3.81 9.84 -9.02
N TYR A 229 -4.22 10.68 -8.07
CA TYR A 229 -3.53 10.85 -6.79
C TYR A 229 -3.48 9.54 -6.00
N LYS A 230 -4.57 8.76 -5.98
CA LYS A 230 -4.62 7.42 -5.38
C LYS A 230 -3.53 6.52 -5.95
N ALA A 231 -3.44 6.37 -7.27
CA ALA A 231 -2.40 5.53 -7.91
C ALA A 231 -0.98 5.97 -7.50
N PHE A 232 -0.73 7.27 -7.45
CA PHE A 232 0.55 7.82 -6.98
C PHE A 232 0.82 7.47 -5.52
N VAL A 233 -0.13 7.74 -4.61
CA VAL A 233 0.02 7.44 -3.18
C VAL A 233 0.27 5.95 -2.94
N TYR A 234 -0.47 5.05 -3.59
CA TYR A 234 -0.24 3.61 -3.43
C TYR A 234 1.18 3.21 -3.87
N SER A 235 1.73 3.82 -4.93
CA SER A 235 3.13 3.59 -5.34
C SER A 235 4.14 4.08 -4.29
N VAL A 236 3.89 5.23 -3.67
CA VAL A 236 4.75 5.80 -2.61
C VAL A 236 4.69 4.96 -1.35
N LYS A 237 3.49 4.49 -0.97
CA LYS A 237 3.28 3.57 0.13
C LYS A 237 4.12 2.31 -0.05
N LEU A 238 4.07 1.66 -1.21
CA LEU A 238 4.89 0.46 -1.46
C LEU A 238 6.40 0.74 -1.32
N LYS A 239 6.91 1.89 -1.80
CA LYS A 239 8.31 2.27 -1.58
C LYS A 239 8.66 2.37 -0.09
N MET A 240 7.78 2.95 0.71
CA MET A 240 7.95 3.06 2.16
C MET A 240 7.90 1.69 2.84
N GLU A 241 6.96 0.84 2.44
CA GLU A 241 6.83 -0.54 2.92
C GLU A 241 8.09 -1.37 2.67
N PHE A 242 8.70 -1.21 1.49
CA PHE A 242 9.95 -1.87 1.14
C PHE A 242 11.13 -1.40 2.00
N GLN A 243 11.27 -0.09 2.21
CA GLN A 243 12.31 0.47 3.08
C GLN A 243 12.18 -0.02 4.51
N ILE A 244 10.96 -0.10 5.03
CA ILE A 244 10.72 -0.62 6.38
C ILE A 244 11.12 -2.09 6.47
N LEU A 245 10.72 -2.93 5.51
CA LEU A 245 11.06 -4.35 5.55
C LEU A 245 12.56 -4.58 5.57
N ASN A 246 13.33 -3.90 4.71
CA ASN A 246 14.78 -4.07 4.66
C ASN A 246 15.43 -3.72 6.01
N LYS A 247 15.00 -2.63 6.64
CA LYS A 247 15.50 -2.25 7.97
C LYS A 247 15.14 -3.27 9.04
N LEU A 248 13.95 -3.87 8.96
CA LEU A 248 13.53 -4.90 9.91
C LEU A 248 14.34 -6.20 9.74
N VAL A 249 14.64 -6.61 8.51
CA VAL A 249 15.49 -7.79 8.24
C VAL A 249 16.93 -7.56 8.70
N GLU A 250 17.46 -6.36 8.48
CA GLU A 250 18.78 -5.96 8.97
C GLU A 250 18.89 -6.08 10.49
N MET A 251 17.83 -5.70 11.24
CA MET A 251 17.77 -5.89 12.70
C MET A 251 17.85 -7.36 13.10
N THR A 252 17.09 -8.23 12.44
CA THR A 252 17.07 -9.67 12.79
C THR A 252 18.42 -10.33 12.50
N ARG A 253 19.11 -9.91 11.43
CA ARG A 253 20.45 -10.43 11.09
C ARG A 253 21.55 -9.88 11.99
N ALA A 254 21.55 -8.57 12.27
CA ALA A 254 22.49 -7.97 13.22
C ALA A 254 22.36 -8.60 14.62
N ARG A 255 21.18 -9.14 14.95
CA ARG A 255 20.95 -9.90 16.18
C ARG A 255 21.57 -11.30 16.17
N GLU A 256 21.58 -12.02 15.04
CA GLU A 256 22.24 -13.33 14.92
C GLU A 256 23.77 -13.22 15.05
N ASP A 257 24.38 -12.13 14.56
CA ASP A 257 25.82 -11.91 14.67
C ASP A 257 26.29 -11.55 16.09
N VAL A 258 25.38 -11.15 16.99
CA VAL A 258 25.70 -10.76 18.37
C VAL A 258 25.44 -11.90 19.38
N ASP A 259 25.14 -13.12 18.92
CA ASP A 259 25.03 -14.28 19.82
C ASP A 259 26.42 -14.68 20.39
N PRO A 260 26.72 -14.44 21.69
CA PRO A 260 28.06 -14.64 22.26
C PRO A 260 28.46 -16.12 22.37
N PHE A 261 27.49 -17.03 22.19
CA PHE A 261 27.69 -18.47 22.33
C PHE A 261 28.42 -19.10 21.14
N ASN A 262 28.50 -18.44 19.98
CA ASN A 262 29.26 -18.95 18.84
C ASN A 262 30.75 -18.53 18.87
N ASN A 263 31.09 -17.50 19.65
CA ASN A 263 32.47 -17.03 19.78
C ASN A 263 33.22 -17.70 20.95
N SER A 264 32.48 -18.34 21.87
CA SER A 264 33.05 -19.03 23.03
C SER A 264 33.72 -20.36 22.67
N SER A 265 33.27 -21.02 21.60
CA SER A 265 33.88 -22.24 21.06
C SER A 265 35.22 -21.97 20.35
N ALA A 266 35.35 -20.80 19.71
CA ALA A 266 36.61 -20.38 19.06
C ALA A 266 37.68 -19.95 20.08
N ILE A 267 37.28 -19.37 21.22
CA ILE A 267 38.20 -18.97 22.29
C ILE A 267 38.69 -20.20 23.09
N ARG A 268 37.82 -21.18 23.35
CA ARG A 268 38.21 -22.41 24.07
C ARG A 268 39.23 -23.28 23.31
N MET A 269 39.16 -23.34 21.97
CA MET A 269 40.14 -24.10 21.17
C MET A 269 41.54 -23.45 21.13
N ARG A 270 41.63 -22.13 21.38
CA ARG A 270 42.93 -21.43 21.46
C ARG A 270 43.65 -21.65 22.79
N ASP A 271 42.91 -21.80 23.89
CA ASP A 271 43.53 -22.09 25.19
C ASP A 271 44.03 -23.53 25.30
N GLU A 272 43.31 -24.51 24.74
CA GLU A 272 43.75 -25.92 24.76
C GLU A 272 44.94 -26.22 23.83
N SER A 273 45.17 -25.39 22.80
CA SER A 273 46.33 -25.51 21.91
C SER A 273 47.57 -24.75 22.39
N SER A 274 47.43 -23.86 23.38
CA SER A 274 48.54 -23.13 23.99
C SER A 274 49.09 -23.78 25.27
N GLN A 275 48.48 -24.88 25.73
CA GLN A 275 48.91 -25.65 26.92
C GLN A 275 49.55 -27.01 26.58
N ARG A 276 49.87 -27.28 25.31
CA ARG A 276 50.65 -28.46 24.90
C ARG A 276 52.06 -28.10 24.48
#